data_AF-A0A6G1K9I2-F1
#
_entry.id   AF-A0A6G1K9I2-F1
#
_cell.length_a   1.000
_cell.length_b   1.000
_cell.length_c   1.000
_cell.angle_alpha   90.00
_cell.angle_beta   90.00
_cell.angle_gamma   90.00
#
_symmetry.space_group_name_H-M   'P 1'
#
loop_
_entity.id
_entity.type
_entity.pdbx_description
1 polymer ?
#
loop_
_entity_poly.entity_id
_entity_poly.type
_entity_poly.pdbx_seq_one_letter_code
_entity_poly.pdbx_strand_id
1 'polypeptide(L)'
;MHFTKFLSLVSLAVTAAALLLASGKVSLKWSTSLVLDRSLDGIDEGTNPNQIVIQAGFDAVKKQDGTVIYEAFYEWFPNPATFISADDFSASAGDTVSITVATSQSGITAGAAFVNQNTLQSINVEFYSPNEKFDARCANAQWVIERAPGTTLANFGQIKFTESAAAEANGFSHGVSGGTTIDFVVDGNTLATGAINGDSEVDITYTGP
;
A
#
# COMPACT_ATOMS: atom_id res chain seq x y z
N MET A 1 27.61 3.75 -20.67
CA MET A 1 28.62 3.02 -19.88
C MET A 1 28.37 3.36 -18.42
N HIS A 2 27.74 2.44 -17.68
CA HIS A 2 27.87 2.13 -16.24
C HIS A 2 26.66 1.30 -15.82
N PHE A 3 26.86 -0.02 -15.69
CA PHE A 3 26.02 -0.93 -14.93
C PHE A 3 26.70 -1.15 -13.58
N THR A 4 26.10 -0.75 -12.46
CA THR A 4 26.22 -1.31 -11.08
C THR A 4 25.35 -0.43 -10.17
N LYS A 5 24.49 -0.90 -9.27
CA LYS A 5 24.64 -1.93 -8.23
C LYS A 5 23.24 -2.40 -7.79
N PHE A 6 23.11 -3.69 -7.50
CA PHE A 6 21.97 -4.27 -6.79
C PHE A 6 21.94 -3.70 -5.36
N LEU A 7 20.83 -3.08 -4.95
CA LEU A 7 20.59 -2.71 -3.56
C LEU A 7 19.34 -3.44 -3.07
N SER A 8 19.49 -4.24 -2.01
CA SER A 8 18.36 -4.71 -1.21
C SER A 8 17.79 -3.49 -0.50
N LEU A 9 16.55 -3.11 -0.80
CA LEU A 9 15.82 -2.14 0.01
C LEU A 9 15.41 -2.81 1.32
N VAL A 10 15.50 -2.05 2.41
CA VAL A 10 14.90 -2.38 3.71
C VAL A 10 14.04 -1.17 4.01
N SER A 11 12.80 -1.18 3.53
CA SER A 11 11.86 -0.10 3.86
C SER A 11 11.60 -0.16 5.37
N LEU A 12 11.91 0.94 6.06
CA LEU A 12 11.65 1.09 7.49
C LEU A 12 10.71 2.30 7.65
N ALA A 13 9.56 2.02 8.28
CA ALA A 13 8.56 2.92 8.84
C ALA A 13 7.87 3.92 7.88
N VAL A 14 6.60 3.65 7.58
CA VAL A 14 5.64 4.65 7.08
C VAL A 14 4.51 4.78 8.09
N THR A 15 4.11 6.02 8.41
CA THR A 15 2.86 6.28 9.13
C THR A 15 1.76 6.64 8.13
N ALA A 16 0.98 5.66 7.66
CA ALA A 16 -0.20 5.97 6.86
C ALA A 16 -1.31 6.59 7.75
N ALA A 17 -1.43 7.90 7.80
CA ALA A 17 -2.64 8.53 8.35
C ALA A 17 -3.81 8.36 7.35
N ALA A 18 -4.28 7.12 7.18
CA ALA A 18 -5.46 6.84 6.38
C ALA A 18 -6.70 7.40 7.10
N LEU A 19 -7.04 8.67 6.87
CA LEU A 19 -8.32 9.23 7.29
C LEU A 19 -9.43 8.57 6.45
N LEU A 20 -9.92 7.43 6.92
CA LEU A 20 -10.91 6.63 6.20
C LEU A 20 -12.27 7.34 6.27
N LEU A 21 -12.72 7.95 5.16
CA LEU A 21 -14.00 8.66 5.07
C LEU A 21 -15.08 7.80 4.39
N ALA A 22 -16.30 7.86 4.94
CA ALA A 22 -17.45 7.15 4.41
C ALA A 22 -18.35 8.09 3.59
N SER A 23 -18.67 7.75 2.32
CA SER A 23 -20.05 7.98 1.80
C SER A 23 -20.36 7.27 0.47
N GLY A 24 -21.65 6.90 0.29
CA GLY A 24 -22.35 6.97 -1.01
C GLY A 24 -22.33 5.87 -2.09
N LYS A 25 -22.70 4.60 -1.80
CA LYS A 25 -23.49 3.63 -2.64
C LYS A 25 -22.66 2.66 -3.51
N VAL A 26 -23.11 1.40 -3.51
CA VAL A 26 -22.58 0.17 -4.15
C VAL A 26 -21.29 -0.38 -3.50
N SER A 27 -21.08 -1.70 -3.57
CA SER A 27 -19.91 -2.40 -3.02
C SER A 27 -18.65 -1.92 -3.73
N LEU A 28 -17.97 -0.98 -3.09
CA LEU A 28 -16.73 -0.40 -3.55
C LEU A 28 -15.63 -1.01 -2.68
N LYS A 29 -14.70 -1.74 -3.31
CA LYS A 29 -13.48 -2.23 -2.68
C LYS A 29 -12.34 -1.35 -3.14
N TRP A 30 -11.65 -0.73 -2.20
CA TRP A 30 -10.40 -0.07 -2.47
C TRP A 30 -9.40 -0.46 -1.41
N SER A 31 -8.12 -0.46 -1.80
CA SER A 31 -7.03 -0.87 -0.95
C SER A 31 -6.04 0.27 -0.81
N THR A 32 -5.58 0.53 0.41
CA THR A 32 -4.49 1.47 0.68
C THR A 32 -3.25 0.68 1.02
N SER A 33 -2.22 0.76 0.19
CA SER A 33 -1.06 -0.13 0.30
C SER A 33 0.26 0.64 0.34
N LEU A 34 1.17 0.20 1.21
CA LEU A 34 2.60 0.45 1.04
C LEU A 34 3.16 -0.69 0.19
N VAL A 35 3.74 -0.36 -0.95
CA VAL A 35 4.13 -1.35 -1.95
C VAL A 35 5.62 -1.29 -2.24
N LEU A 36 6.26 -2.45 -2.22
CA LEU A 36 7.60 -2.67 -2.76
C LEU A 36 7.50 -3.58 -3.98
N ASP A 37 7.94 -3.09 -5.14
CA ASP A 37 7.82 -3.84 -6.39
C ASP A 37 9.06 -3.72 -7.29
N ARG A 38 9.06 -4.52 -8.36
CA ARG A 38 10.08 -4.51 -9.42
C ARG A 38 9.59 -3.97 -10.76
N SER A 39 8.32 -3.60 -10.89
CA SER A 39 7.79 -3.13 -12.16
C SER A 39 8.07 -1.64 -12.35
N LEU A 40 8.33 -1.21 -13.59
CA LEU A 40 8.55 0.21 -13.91
C LEU A 40 7.24 0.97 -14.19
N ASP A 41 6.12 0.25 -14.28
CA ASP A 41 4.91 0.73 -14.95
C ASP A 41 3.78 1.08 -13.96
N GLY A 42 4.06 1.09 -12.66
CA GLY A 42 3.03 1.14 -11.62
C GLY A 42 2.31 -0.21 -11.50
N ILE A 43 1.44 -0.32 -10.50
CA ILE A 43 0.71 -1.55 -10.16
C ILE A 43 -0.20 -1.97 -11.32
N ASP A 44 0.35 -2.72 -12.27
CA ASP A 44 -0.43 -3.47 -13.25
C ASP A 44 -0.32 -4.94 -12.90
N GLU A 45 -1.13 -5.36 -11.93
CA GLU A 45 -1.32 -6.76 -11.60
C GLU A 45 -1.79 -7.52 -12.84
N GLY A 46 -0.88 -8.26 -13.49
CA GLY A 46 -1.27 -9.37 -14.38
C GLY A 46 -0.77 -9.33 -15.82
N THR A 47 -0.04 -8.31 -16.27
CA THR A 47 0.58 -8.34 -17.61
C THR A 47 2.01 -8.88 -17.59
N ASN A 48 2.69 -8.85 -16.44
CA ASN A 48 4.04 -9.38 -16.27
C ASN A 48 4.05 -10.68 -15.43
N PRO A 49 4.37 -11.84 -16.03
CA PRO A 49 4.38 -13.13 -15.32
C PRO A 49 5.47 -13.25 -14.25
N ASN A 50 6.39 -12.27 -14.17
CA ASN A 50 7.44 -12.19 -13.16
C ASN A 50 7.25 -11.02 -12.19
N GLN A 51 6.04 -10.43 -12.14
CA GLN A 51 5.74 -9.36 -11.20
C GLN A 51 5.82 -9.87 -9.76
N ILE A 52 6.48 -9.09 -8.92
CA ILE A 52 6.58 -9.30 -7.48
C ILE A 52 6.11 -8.01 -6.84
N VAL A 53 5.10 -8.12 -6.00
CA VAL A 53 4.54 -7.03 -5.22
C VAL A 53 4.52 -7.49 -3.77
N ILE A 54 5.19 -6.75 -2.90
CA ILE A 54 5.18 -6.99 -1.47
C ILE A 54 4.46 -5.80 -0.85
N GLN A 55 3.33 -6.09 -0.24
CA GLN A 55 2.43 -5.03 0.17
C GLN A 55 1.70 -5.35 1.46
N ALA A 56 1.29 -4.28 2.13
CA ALA A 56 0.45 -4.34 3.30
C ALA A 56 -0.44 -3.11 3.33
N GLY A 57 -1.67 -3.29 3.79
CA GLY A 57 -2.69 -2.29 3.60
C GLY A 57 -4.02 -2.60 4.27
N PHE A 58 -5.05 -1.86 3.87
CA PHE A 58 -6.44 -2.10 4.26
C PHE A 58 -7.31 -2.23 3.03
N ASP A 59 -8.15 -3.26 3.00
CA ASP A 59 -9.33 -3.32 2.15
C ASP A 59 -10.48 -2.61 2.84
N ALA A 60 -11.06 -1.61 2.20
CA ALA A 60 -12.30 -1.00 2.65
C ALA A 60 -13.48 -1.58 1.86
N VAL A 61 -14.40 -2.25 2.56
CA VAL A 61 -15.57 -2.90 1.96
C VAL A 61 -16.85 -2.28 2.48
N LYS A 62 -17.59 -1.61 1.58
CA LYS A 62 -18.93 -1.13 1.89
C LYS A 62 -19.96 -2.26 1.82
N LYS A 63 -20.67 -2.51 2.93
CA LYS A 63 -21.78 -3.45 3.06
C LYS A 63 -23.12 -2.81 2.61
N GLN A 64 -24.13 -3.65 2.43
CA GLN A 64 -25.45 -3.22 1.91
C GLN A 64 -26.19 -2.25 2.84
N ASP A 65 -25.99 -2.37 4.14
CA ASP A 65 -26.55 -1.49 5.18
C ASP A 65 -25.86 -0.12 5.24
N GLY A 66 -24.80 0.09 4.45
CA GLY A 66 -24.01 1.30 4.40
C GLY A 66 -22.78 1.29 5.30
N THR A 67 -22.62 0.27 6.14
CA THR A 67 -21.44 0.08 7.00
C THR A 67 -20.20 -0.17 6.13
N VAL A 68 -19.07 0.41 6.52
CA VAL A 68 -17.77 0.15 5.88
C VAL A 68 -16.94 -0.70 6.84
N ILE A 69 -16.41 -1.82 6.36
CA ILE A 69 -15.47 -2.66 7.09
C ILE A 69 -14.08 -2.41 6.53
N TYR A 70 -13.10 -2.25 7.40
CA TYR A 70 -11.70 -2.10 7.06
C TYR A 70 -10.95 -3.36 7.49
N GLU A 71 -10.45 -4.12 6.52
CA GLU A 71 -9.77 -5.39 6.74
C GLU A 71 -8.29 -5.20 6.42
N ALA A 72 -7.43 -5.28 7.45
CA ALA A 72 -5.99 -5.22 7.25
C ALA A 72 -5.52 -6.47 6.49
N PHE A 73 -4.57 -6.30 5.57
CA PHE A 73 -4.00 -7.41 4.81
C PHE A 73 -2.51 -7.22 4.55
N TYR A 74 -1.83 -8.33 4.25
CA TYR A 74 -0.48 -8.34 3.72
C TYR A 74 -0.38 -9.35 2.58
N GLU A 75 0.53 -9.12 1.64
CA GLU A 75 0.63 -9.92 0.43
C GLU A 75 2.05 -9.97 -0.12
N TRP A 76 2.38 -11.14 -0.66
CA TRP A 76 3.51 -11.35 -1.55
C TRP A 76 2.99 -11.88 -2.87
N PHE A 77 2.63 -11.00 -3.79
CA PHE A 77 2.15 -11.39 -5.11
C PHE A 77 3.22 -12.22 -5.83
N PRO A 78 2.87 -13.35 -6.47
CA PRO A 78 1.52 -13.78 -6.89
C PRO A 78 0.71 -14.61 -5.89
N ASN A 79 1.17 -14.79 -4.64
CA ASN A 79 0.29 -15.39 -3.63
C ASN A 79 -0.86 -14.44 -3.31
N PRO A 80 -2.08 -14.94 -3.06
CA PRO A 80 -3.20 -14.09 -2.67
C PRO A 80 -2.93 -13.39 -1.33
N ALA A 81 -3.47 -12.18 -1.19
CA ALA A 81 -3.48 -11.44 0.07
C ALA A 81 -4.00 -12.28 1.24
N THR A 82 -3.33 -12.14 2.39
CA THR A 82 -3.76 -12.72 3.66
C THR A 82 -4.34 -11.62 4.54
N PHE A 83 -5.58 -11.81 4.99
CA PHE A 83 -6.29 -10.86 5.85
C PHE A 83 -6.01 -11.14 7.33
N ILE A 84 -5.84 -10.07 8.09
CA ILE A 84 -5.67 -10.09 9.55
C ILE A 84 -7.05 -10.05 10.20
N SER A 85 -7.26 -10.91 11.21
CA SER A 85 -8.52 -10.92 11.96
C SER A 85 -8.75 -9.59 12.68
N ALA A 86 -10.00 -9.12 12.70
CA ALA A 86 -10.37 -7.92 13.45
C ALA A 86 -10.13 -8.04 14.97
N ASP A 87 -10.08 -9.28 15.50
CA ASP A 87 -9.72 -9.55 16.89
C ASP A 87 -8.24 -9.30 17.18
N ASP A 88 -7.36 -9.46 16.18
CA ASP A 88 -5.92 -9.24 16.30
C ASP A 88 -5.53 -7.78 15.98
N PHE A 89 -6.17 -7.19 14.97
CA PHE A 89 -5.99 -5.80 14.59
C PHE A 89 -7.23 -5.23 13.92
N SER A 90 -7.71 -4.09 14.40
CA SER A 90 -8.88 -3.40 13.86
C SER A 90 -8.59 -1.93 13.55
N ALA A 91 -9.27 -1.42 12.52
CA ALA A 91 -9.26 -0.01 12.16
C ALA A 91 -10.67 0.46 11.82
N SER A 92 -10.94 1.73 12.08
CA SER A 92 -12.22 2.39 11.81
C SER A 92 -12.04 3.66 10.98
N ALA A 93 -13.17 4.16 10.47
CA ALA A 93 -13.24 5.45 9.82
C ALA A 93 -12.65 6.55 10.74
N GLY A 94 -11.65 7.28 10.25
CA GLY A 94 -10.99 8.35 11.00
C GLY A 94 -9.81 7.95 11.89
N ASP A 95 -9.46 6.66 11.95
CA ASP A 95 -8.25 6.23 12.68
C ASP A 95 -6.96 6.64 11.94
N THR A 96 -5.86 6.76 12.69
CA THR A 96 -4.51 6.94 12.15
C THR A 96 -3.73 5.64 12.33
N VAL A 97 -3.21 5.08 11.24
CA VAL A 97 -2.60 3.74 11.25
C VAL A 97 -1.20 3.72 10.64
N SER A 98 -0.17 3.50 11.44
CA SER A 98 1.16 3.27 10.88
C SER A 98 1.23 1.89 10.22
N ILE A 99 1.81 1.81 9.02
CA ILE A 99 2.00 0.57 8.25
C ILE A 99 3.45 0.53 7.79
N THR A 100 4.19 -0.50 8.17
CA THR A 100 5.57 -0.70 7.70
C THR A 100 5.64 -2.00 6.94
N VAL A 101 6.25 -1.98 5.76
CA VAL A 101 6.62 -3.17 4.99
C VAL A 101 8.12 -3.20 4.88
N ALA A 102 8.73 -4.32 5.28
CA ALA A 102 10.17 -4.52 5.25
C ALA A 102 10.50 -5.89 4.65
N THR A 103 11.64 -5.98 3.99
CA THR A 103 12.14 -7.24 3.40
C THR A 103 13.50 -7.57 3.98
N SER A 104 13.75 -8.86 4.21
CA SER A 104 15.06 -9.32 4.68
C SER A 104 16.13 -9.11 3.61
N GLN A 105 17.40 -9.09 4.04
CA GLN A 105 18.53 -8.93 3.12
C GLN A 105 18.60 -10.06 2.06
N SER A 106 18.16 -11.28 2.41
CA SER A 106 18.08 -12.39 1.47
C SER A 106 16.94 -12.23 0.46
N GLY A 107 15.99 -11.33 0.73
CA GLY A 107 14.86 -11.04 -0.15
C GLY A 107 13.82 -12.15 -0.21
N ILE A 108 13.82 -13.13 0.70
CA ILE A 108 12.84 -14.24 0.70
C ILE A 108 11.86 -14.17 1.89
N THR A 109 12.07 -13.22 2.79
CA THR A 109 11.22 -12.97 3.96
C THR A 109 10.81 -11.50 3.95
N ALA A 110 9.55 -11.24 4.26
CA ALA A 110 9.01 -9.90 4.45
C ALA A 110 8.28 -9.83 5.79
N GLY A 111 8.21 -8.62 6.34
CA GLY A 111 7.44 -8.32 7.53
C GLY A 111 6.51 -7.15 7.27
N ALA A 112 5.29 -7.22 7.80
CA ALA A 112 4.38 -6.10 7.85
C ALA A 112 4.03 -5.77 9.30
N ALA A 113 4.19 -4.52 9.71
CA ALA A 113 3.80 -4.04 11.03
C ALA A 113 2.70 -3.00 10.90
N PHE A 114 1.63 -3.17 11.67
CA PHE A 114 0.51 -2.24 11.77
C PHE A 114 0.43 -1.70 13.18
N VAL A 115 0.17 -0.40 13.33
CA VAL A 115 -0.09 0.26 14.61
C VAL A 115 -1.26 1.22 14.45
N ASN A 116 -2.39 0.93 15.08
CA ASN A 116 -3.50 1.86 15.16
C ASN A 116 -3.26 2.79 16.35
N GLN A 117 -2.97 4.06 16.07
CA GLN A 117 -2.62 5.04 17.10
C GLN A 117 -3.82 5.44 17.96
N ASN A 118 -5.04 5.25 17.45
CA ASN A 118 -6.28 5.58 18.14
C ASN A 118 -6.65 4.50 19.17
N THR A 119 -6.45 3.22 18.83
CA THR A 119 -6.80 2.08 19.70
C THR A 119 -5.61 1.50 20.44
N LEU A 120 -4.38 1.91 20.09
CA LEU A 120 -3.12 1.34 20.55
C LEU A 120 -2.93 -0.15 20.21
N GLN A 121 -3.75 -0.70 19.31
CA GLN A 121 -3.54 -2.04 18.78
C GLN A 121 -2.33 -2.05 17.86
N SER A 122 -1.53 -3.12 17.93
CA SER A 122 -0.40 -3.33 17.05
C SER A 122 -0.25 -4.80 16.72
N ILE A 123 0.12 -5.10 15.48
CA ILE A 123 0.46 -6.44 15.05
C ILE A 123 1.69 -6.40 14.14
N ASN A 124 2.51 -7.43 14.23
CA ASN A 124 3.61 -7.67 13.31
C ASN A 124 3.46 -9.07 12.73
N VAL A 125 3.50 -9.18 11.41
CA VAL A 125 3.37 -10.44 10.68
C VAL A 125 4.61 -10.65 9.83
N GLU A 126 5.10 -11.88 9.80
CA GLU A 126 6.16 -12.31 8.89
C GLU A 126 5.55 -13.20 7.81
N PHE A 127 5.97 -13.00 6.57
CA PHE A 127 5.50 -13.77 5.42
C PHE A 127 6.62 -13.99 4.40
N TYR A 128 6.46 -14.99 3.55
CA TYR A 128 7.55 -15.56 2.78
C TYR A 128 7.28 -15.52 1.28
N SER A 129 8.37 -15.41 0.52
CA SER A 129 8.33 -15.53 -0.93
C SER A 129 7.74 -16.89 -1.35
N PRO A 130 6.90 -16.94 -2.40
CA PRO A 130 6.38 -18.19 -2.92
C PRO A 130 7.47 -19.15 -3.44
N ASN A 131 8.62 -18.63 -3.89
CA ASN A 131 9.85 -19.40 -4.12
C ASN A 131 11.07 -18.49 -4.31
N GLU A 132 12.28 -19.07 -4.28
CA GLU A 132 13.56 -18.35 -4.41
C GLU A 132 13.72 -17.49 -5.69
N LYS A 133 12.92 -17.72 -6.75
CA LYS A 133 12.95 -16.90 -7.97
C LYS A 133 12.19 -15.58 -7.81
N PHE A 134 11.35 -15.47 -6.79
CA PHE A 134 10.56 -14.28 -6.49
C PHE A 134 11.17 -13.49 -5.35
N ASP A 135 12.48 -13.19 -5.41
CA ASP A 135 13.14 -12.44 -4.35
C ASP A 135 12.83 -10.94 -4.38
N ALA A 136 12.64 -10.37 -3.20
CA ALA A 136 12.22 -9.02 -2.88
C ALA A 136 13.31 -7.95 -3.04
N ARG A 137 14.28 -8.11 -3.95
CA ARG A 137 15.21 -7.00 -4.23
C ARG A 137 14.45 -5.99 -5.10
N CYS A 138 13.53 -5.29 -4.46
CA CYS A 138 12.59 -4.34 -5.03
C CYS A 138 13.35 -3.12 -5.57
N ALA A 139 12.73 -2.36 -6.45
CA ALA A 139 13.32 -1.17 -7.05
C ALA A 139 12.56 0.11 -6.66
N ASN A 140 11.28 -0.03 -6.31
CA ASN A 140 10.42 1.11 -5.99
C ASN A 140 9.73 0.92 -4.64
N ALA A 141 9.37 2.06 -4.05
CA ALA A 141 8.44 2.15 -2.93
C ALA A 141 7.27 3.04 -3.35
N GLN A 142 6.05 2.64 -3.04
CA GLN A 142 4.85 3.33 -3.48
C GLN A 142 3.82 3.44 -2.35
N TRP A 143 3.02 4.51 -2.40
CA TRP A 143 1.87 4.76 -1.54
C TRP A 143 0.65 4.86 -2.44
N VAL A 144 -0.26 3.90 -2.32
CA VAL A 144 -1.21 3.62 -3.41
C VAL A 144 -2.62 3.51 -2.87
N ILE A 145 -3.57 4.03 -3.66
CA ILE A 145 -4.96 3.61 -3.64
C ILE A 145 -5.26 2.81 -4.91
N GLU A 146 -5.72 1.59 -4.72
CA GLU A 146 -6.11 0.69 -5.81
C GLU A 146 -7.56 0.22 -5.65
N ARG A 147 -8.08 -0.46 -6.68
CA ARG A 147 -9.38 -1.14 -6.62
C ARG A 147 -9.18 -2.62 -6.91
N ALA A 148 -9.98 -3.47 -6.27
CA ALA A 148 -10.03 -4.87 -6.62
C ALA A 148 -10.52 -5.05 -8.08
N PRO A 149 -9.97 -6.01 -8.84
CA PRO A 149 -10.44 -6.31 -10.19
C PRO A 149 -11.95 -6.52 -10.27
N GLY A 150 -12.58 -5.94 -11.29
CA GLY A 150 -14.04 -6.05 -11.49
C GLY A 150 -14.90 -5.20 -10.55
N THR A 151 -14.30 -4.36 -9.70
CA THR A 151 -15.03 -3.43 -8.82
C THR A 151 -14.97 -1.99 -9.32
N THR A 152 -15.77 -1.11 -8.70
CA THR A 152 -15.68 0.34 -8.91
C THR A 152 -14.87 0.96 -7.77
N LEU A 153 -14.10 2.01 -8.08
CA LEU A 153 -13.32 2.73 -7.06
C LEU A 153 -14.29 3.50 -6.17
N ALA A 154 -14.18 3.34 -4.85
CA ALA A 154 -15.03 4.09 -3.92
C ALA A 154 -14.70 5.57 -3.94
N ASN A 155 -15.71 6.40 -3.63
CA ASN A 155 -15.42 7.70 -3.07
C ASN A 155 -14.90 7.53 -1.64
N PHE A 156 -13.58 7.55 -1.51
CA PHE A 156 -12.86 7.54 -0.23
C PHE A 156 -12.57 8.95 0.30
N GLY A 157 -13.06 10.00 -0.38
CA GLY A 157 -12.75 11.38 -0.05
C GLY A 157 -11.27 11.70 -0.29
N GLN A 158 -10.49 11.80 0.80
CA GLN A 158 -9.06 12.04 0.76
C GLN A 158 -8.35 11.17 1.79
N ILE A 159 -7.22 10.60 1.38
CA ILE A 159 -6.30 9.84 2.22
C ILE A 159 -4.95 10.55 2.21
N LYS A 160 -4.31 10.61 3.38
CA LYS A 160 -3.01 11.24 3.55
C LYS A 160 -2.00 10.21 4.03
N PHE A 161 -1.01 9.91 3.22
CA PHE A 161 0.16 9.21 3.71
C PHE A 161 1.10 10.24 4.30
N THR A 162 1.33 10.18 5.61
CA THR A 162 2.21 11.10 6.34
C THR A 162 3.46 10.37 6.80
N GLU A 163 4.48 11.08 7.29
CA GLU A 163 5.76 10.49 7.70
C GLU A 163 6.26 9.43 6.71
N SER A 164 6.06 9.69 5.41
CA SER A 164 6.30 8.72 4.35
C SER A 164 7.78 8.67 4.02
N ALA A 165 8.37 7.50 4.19
CA ALA A 165 9.77 7.25 3.88
C ALA A 165 9.97 5.85 3.31
N ALA A 166 10.95 5.73 2.43
CA ALA A 166 11.53 4.46 2.01
C ALA A 166 12.96 4.39 2.55
N ALA A 167 13.49 3.18 2.73
CA ALA A 167 14.86 3.01 3.18
C ALA A 167 15.58 1.86 2.48
N GLU A 168 16.89 2.00 2.40
CA GLU A 168 17.82 1.03 1.86
C GLU A 168 18.41 0.18 2.99
N ALA A 169 18.91 -1.03 2.67
CA ALA A 169 19.57 -1.88 3.67
C ALA A 169 20.82 -1.25 4.32
N ASN A 170 21.40 -0.21 3.72
CA ASN A 170 22.53 0.53 4.28
C ASN A 170 22.09 1.61 5.30
N GLY A 171 20.79 1.76 5.56
CA GLY A 171 20.20 2.75 6.46
C GLY A 171 19.97 4.13 5.82
N PHE A 172 20.23 4.30 4.52
CA PHE A 172 19.87 5.51 3.80
C PHE A 172 18.35 5.58 3.64
N SER A 173 17.77 6.74 3.93
CA SER A 173 16.32 6.97 3.84
C SER A 173 16.03 7.99 2.75
N HIS A 174 14.97 7.71 2.00
CA HIS A 174 14.42 8.55 0.95
C HIS A 174 13.04 9.02 1.40
N GLY A 175 12.79 10.31 1.39
CA GLY A 175 11.44 10.84 1.45
C GLY A 175 10.71 10.67 0.11
N VAL A 176 9.55 11.30 -0.02
CA VAL A 176 8.70 11.23 -1.22
C VAL A 176 8.97 12.37 -2.22
N SER A 177 9.81 13.36 -1.89
CA SER A 177 10.11 14.46 -2.83
C SER A 177 10.78 13.93 -4.09
N GLY A 178 10.32 14.40 -5.25
CA GLY A 178 10.83 13.96 -6.54
C GLY A 178 10.27 12.60 -7.02
N GLY A 179 9.38 11.99 -6.23
CA GLY A 179 8.58 10.86 -6.68
C GLY A 179 7.62 11.22 -7.83
N THR A 180 7.08 10.20 -8.48
CA THR A 180 6.09 10.33 -9.56
C THR A 180 4.69 10.04 -9.01
N THR A 181 3.73 10.88 -9.33
CA THR A 181 2.31 10.62 -9.05
C THR A 181 1.66 9.93 -10.26
N ILE A 182 0.83 8.92 -10.01
CA ILE A 182 0.04 8.23 -11.03
C ILE A 182 -1.43 8.38 -10.65
N ASP A 183 -2.23 8.90 -11.58
CA ASP A 183 -3.67 9.09 -11.38
C ASP A 183 -4.45 7.81 -11.68
N PHE A 184 -5.55 7.61 -10.96
CA PHE A 184 -6.47 6.50 -11.22
C PHE A 184 -7.46 6.90 -12.31
N VAL A 185 -7.32 6.34 -13.52
CA VAL A 185 -8.14 6.70 -14.69
C VAL A 185 -8.97 5.51 -15.18
N VAL A 186 -10.27 5.72 -15.40
CA VAL A 186 -11.19 4.71 -15.98
C VAL A 186 -11.96 5.34 -17.14
N ASP A 187 -11.86 4.71 -18.32
CA ASP A 187 -12.54 5.16 -19.55
C ASP A 187 -12.29 6.65 -19.86
N GLY A 188 -11.06 7.12 -19.59
CA GLY A 188 -10.63 8.51 -19.79
C GLY A 188 -11.04 9.49 -18.68
N ASN A 189 -11.73 9.04 -17.63
CA ASN A 189 -12.08 9.85 -16.47
C ASN A 189 -11.11 9.63 -15.31
N THR A 190 -10.50 10.70 -14.82
CA THR A 190 -9.69 10.67 -13.59
C THR A 190 -10.58 10.56 -12.38
N LEU A 191 -10.52 9.41 -11.69
CA LEU A 191 -11.31 9.13 -10.49
C LEU A 191 -10.55 9.44 -9.20
N ALA A 192 -9.22 9.43 -9.23
CA ALA A 192 -8.39 9.86 -8.12
C ALA A 192 -7.06 10.44 -8.60
N THR A 193 -6.55 11.44 -7.88
CA THR A 193 -5.27 12.10 -8.14
C THR A 193 -4.40 12.11 -6.89
N GLY A 194 -3.11 11.85 -7.07
CA GLY A 194 -2.09 11.97 -6.03
C GLY A 194 -1.38 13.32 -6.06
N ALA A 195 -0.98 13.84 -4.91
CA ALA A 195 -0.18 15.05 -4.76
C ALA A 195 0.91 14.84 -3.70
N ILE A 196 2.15 15.20 -4.04
CA ILE A 196 3.29 15.17 -3.10
C ILE A 196 3.37 16.52 -2.39
N ASN A 197 3.15 16.53 -1.08
CA ASN A 197 3.06 17.73 -0.24
C ASN A 197 4.27 17.87 0.69
N GLY A 198 5.46 17.93 0.10
CA GLY A 198 6.73 17.91 0.84
C GLY A 198 7.34 16.52 0.88
N ASP A 199 8.38 16.35 1.70
CA ASP A 199 9.23 15.15 1.65
C ASP A 199 8.68 13.93 2.38
N SER A 200 7.58 14.09 3.11
CA SER A 200 7.02 13.03 3.93
C SER A 200 5.50 12.91 3.82
N GLU A 201 4.88 13.57 2.83
CA GLU A 201 3.42 13.60 2.69
C GLU A 201 2.99 13.35 1.25
N VAL A 202 2.09 12.38 1.07
CA VAL A 202 1.37 12.11 -0.18
C VAL A 202 -0.12 12.15 0.10
N ASP A 203 -0.83 13.08 -0.53
CA ASP A 203 -2.28 13.14 -0.49
C ASP A 203 -2.86 12.44 -1.71
N ILE A 204 -3.84 11.56 -1.51
CA ILE A 204 -4.61 10.96 -2.60
C ILE A 204 -6.05 11.38 -2.42
N THR A 205 -6.63 12.01 -3.44
CA THR A 205 -7.99 12.57 -3.40
C THR A 205 -8.85 11.92 -4.48
N TYR A 206 -10.04 11.45 -4.11
CA TYR A 206 -11.06 11.03 -5.08
C TYR A 206 -11.63 12.26 -5.79
N THR A 207 -11.58 12.25 -7.12
CA THR A 207 -12.03 13.33 -8.01
C THR A 207 -13.13 12.89 -8.97
N GLY A 208 -13.58 11.64 -8.87
CA GLY A 208 -14.63 11.10 -9.72
C GLY A 208 -15.97 11.84 -9.59
N PRO A 209 -16.87 11.68 -10.58
CA PRO A 209 -18.17 12.34 -10.60
C PRO A 209 -19.11 11.92 -9.45
#